data_AF-A0A838FA08-F1
#
_entry.id   AF-A0A838FA08-F1
#
_cell.length_a   1.000
_cell.length_b   1.000
_cell.length_c   1.000
_cell.angle_alpha   90.00
_cell.angle_beta   90.00
_cell.angle_gamma   90.00
#
_symmetry.space_group_name_H-M   'P 1'
#
loop_
_entity.id
_entity.type
_entity.pdbx_description
1 polymer ?
#
loop_
_entity_poly.entity_id
_entity_poly.type
_entity_poly.pdbx_seq_one_letter_code
_entity_poly.pdbx_strand_id
1 'polypeptide(L)' 'MVAAGGTAGHVVPALAVADALRARGADVEWIGGERAEAELVPRAGYELHTLEVAGLDRRNPLRAARAAALAAG' A
#
# COMPACT_ATOMS: atom_id res chain seq x y z
N MET A 1 -1.46 -12.00 2.37
CA MET A 1 -1.70 -10.62 1.89
C MET A 1 -1.46 -9.63 3.03
N VAL A 2 -0.50 -8.72 2.85
CA VAL A 2 -0.12 -7.65 3.80
C VAL A 2 -0.53 -6.32 3.17
N ALA A 3 -1.34 -5.55 3.88
CA ALA A 3 -1.71 -4.19 3.47
C ALA A 3 -0.99 -3.19 4.38
N ALA A 4 0.07 -2.58 3.87
CA ALA A 4 0.84 -1.57 4.59
C ALA A 4 1.21 -0.45 3.62
N GLY A 5 0.50 0.67 3.76
CA GLY A 5 0.66 1.87 2.94
C GLY A 5 1.11 3.07 3.78
N GLY A 6 2.09 3.86 3.32
CA GLY A 6 2.61 4.98 4.09
C GLY A 6 4.03 5.43 3.73
N THR A 7 4.70 6.02 4.72
CA THR A 7 6.14 6.35 4.71
C THR A 7 6.97 5.12 5.13
N ALA A 8 8.28 5.15 4.90
CA ALA A 8 9.20 4.03 5.19
C ALA A 8 9.08 3.46 6.62
N GLY A 9 8.69 4.28 7.61
CA GLY A 9 8.51 3.87 9.00
C GLY A 9 7.47 2.77 9.23
N HIS A 10 6.49 2.61 8.33
CA HIS A 10 5.50 1.53 8.39
C HIS A 10 5.85 0.34 7.49
N VAL A 11 6.61 0.58 6.42
CA VAL A 11 6.99 -0.44 5.44
C VAL A 11 7.99 -1.43 6.04
N VAL A 12 9.01 -0.95 6.73
CA VAL A 12 10.07 -1.81 7.26
C VAL A 12 9.56 -2.81 8.33
N PRO A 13 8.76 -2.40 9.34
CA PRO A 13 8.18 -3.37 10.27
C PRO A 13 7.25 -4.38 9.60
N ALA A 14 6.47 -3.94 8.60
CA ALA A 14 5.57 -4.83 7.87
C ALA A 14 6.35 -5.85 7.01
N LEU A 15 7.50 -5.47 6.44
CA LEU A 15 8.41 -6.40 5.77
C LEU A 15 8.96 -7.46 6.73
N ALA A 16 9.36 -7.07 7.95
CA ALA A 16 9.83 -8.04 8.95
C ALA A 16 8.74 -9.06 9.33
N VAL A 17 7.48 -8.62 9.41
CA VAL A 17 6.34 -9.53 9.63
C VAL A 17 6.10 -10.42 8.41
N ALA A 18 6.18 -9.87 7.19
CA ALA A 18 6.06 -10.62 5.95
C ALA A 18 7.13 -11.73 5.87
N ASP A 19 8.38 -11.43 6.21
CA ASP A 19 9.48 -12.39 6.23
C ASP A 19 9.23 -13.53 7.22
N ALA A 20 8.76 -13.19 8.42
CA ALA A 20 8.43 -14.20 9.44
C ALA A 20 7.28 -15.12 8.99
N LEU A 21 6.30 -14.60 8.25
CA LEU A 21 5.20 -15.39 7.69
C LEU A 21 5.67 -16.27 6.52
N ARG A 22 6.47 -15.71 5.61
CA ARG A 22 7.06 -16.45 4.48
C ARG A 22 7.93 -17.60 4.96
N ALA A 23 8.74 -17.39 6.00
CA ALA A 23 9.55 -18.43 6.62
C ALA A 23 8.73 -19.59 7.20
N ARG A 24 7.44 -19.35 7.50
CA ARG A 24 6.48 -20.36 7.97
C ARG A 24 5.68 -21.01 6.83
N GLY A 25 6.05 -20.74 5.58
CA GLY A 25 5.39 -21.28 4.39
C GLY A 25 4.12 -20.53 3.97
N ALA A 26 3.87 -19.34 4.52
CA ALA A 26 2.75 -18.52 4.07
C ALA A 26 3.07 -17.83 2.74
N ASP A 27 2.05 -17.71 1.89
CA ASP A 27 2.11 -16.87 0.69
C ASP A 27 1.78 -15.42 1.05
N VAL A 28 2.65 -14.51 0.65
CA VAL A 28 2.61 -13.10 1.07
C VAL A 28 2.72 -12.19 -0.14
N GLU A 29 1.60 -11.57 -0.45
CA GLU A 29 1.51 -10.46 -1.41
C GLU A 29 1.32 -9.14 -0.68
N TRP A 30 1.79 -8.04 -1.28
CA TRP A 30 1.70 -6.70 -0.71
C TRP A 30 0.70 -5.84 -1.47
N ILE A 31 -0.09 -5.06 -0.74
CA ILE A 31 -0.96 -4.03 -1.31
C ILE A 31 -0.55 -2.66 -0.76
N GLY A 32 -0.27 -1.72 -1.66
CA GLY A 32 0.36 -0.44 -1.30
C GLY A 32 0.20 0.68 -2.34
N GLY A 33 0.77 1.85 -2.07
CA GLY A 33 0.86 2.98 -2.98
C GLY A 33 2.29 3.22 -3.50
N GLU A 34 2.45 4.22 -4.37
CA GLU A 34 3.71 4.47 -5.11
C GLU A 34 4.81 5.19 -4.31
N ARG A 35 4.79 5.12 -2.98
CA ARG A 35 5.76 5.83 -2.12
C ARG A 35 6.94 4.91 -1.76
N ALA A 36 7.31 4.83 -0.48
CA ALA A 36 8.41 4.00 -0.02
C ALA A 36 8.21 2.51 -0.34
N GLU A 37 6.96 2.07 -0.46
CA GLU A 37 6.60 0.69 -0.79
C GLU A 37 7.05 0.29 -2.20
N ALA A 38 6.96 1.21 -3.17
CA ALA A 38 7.29 0.96 -4.58
C ALA A 38 8.75 0.54 -4.79
N GLU A 39 9.66 0.98 -3.92
CA GLU A 39 11.05 0.56 -3.95
C GLU A 39 11.33 -0.59 -2.98
N LEU A 40 10.88 -0.48 -1.73
CA LEU A 40 11.28 -1.40 -0.67
C LEU A 40 10.66 -2.80 -0.81
N VAL A 41 9.40 -2.88 -1.27
CA VAL A 41 8.65 -4.13 -1.34
C VAL A 41 9.18 -5.04 -2.47
N PRO A 42 9.36 -4.56 -3.72
CA PRO A 42 9.97 -5.38 -4.76
C PRO A 42 11.41 -5.77 -4.43
N ARG A 43 12.17 -4.87 -3.77
CA ARG A 43 13.55 -5.14 -3.37
C ARG A 43 13.67 -6.22 -2.29
N ALA A 44 12.65 -6.37 -1.44
CA ALA A 44 12.53 -7.45 -0.47
C ALA A 44 12.00 -8.76 -1.08
N GLY A 45 11.67 -8.77 -2.38
CA GLY A 45 11.22 -9.97 -3.09
C GLY A 45 9.74 -10.31 -2.85
N TYR A 46 8.92 -9.29 -2.58
CA TYR A 46 7.47 -9.39 -2.50
C TYR A 46 6.82 -8.72 -3.72
N GLU A 47 5.71 -9.29 -4.17
CA GLU A 47 4.88 -8.68 -5.21
C GLU A 47 4.10 -7.50 -4.63
N LEU A 48 4.17 -6.34 -5.30
CA LEU A 48 3.46 -5.13 -4.91
C LEU A 48 2.30 -4.87 -5.87
N HIS A 49 1.09 -4.97 -5.34
CA HIS A 49 -0.12 -4.48 -6.00
C HIS A 49 -0.35 -3.02 -5.63
N THR A 50 -0.28 -2.14 -6.61
CA THR A 50 -0.51 -0.70 -6.40
C THR A 50 -2.00 -0.38 -6.36
N LEU A 51 -2.41 0.38 -5.35
CA LEU A 51 -3.72 1.00 -5.26
C LEU A 51 -3.56 2.52 -5.35
N GLU A 52 -4.26 3.14 -6.30
CA GLU A 52 -4.39 4.59 -6.36
C GLU A 52 -5.30 5.08 -5.21
N VAL A 53 -4.71 5.35 -4.05
CA VAL A 53 -5.46 5.90 -2.92
C VAL A 53 -5.54 7.42 -3.04
N ALA A 54 -6.58 7.92 -3.71
CA ALA A 54 -6.93 9.34 -3.67
C ALA A 54 -7.53 9.70 -2.30
N GLY A 55 -6.85 10.54 -1.53
CA GLY A 55 -7.38 11.02 -0.25
C GLY A 55 -8.66 11.84 -0.45
N LEU A 56 -9.75 11.49 0.23
CA LEU A 56 -10.98 12.28 0.24
C LEU A 56 -10.75 13.57 1.05
N ASP A 57 -10.60 14.70 0.38
CA ASP A 57 -10.49 16.01 1.03
C ASP A 57 -11.86 16.44 1.57
N ARG A 58 -12.10 16.16 2.86
CA ARG A 58 -13.36 16.46 3.56
C ARG A 58 -13.62 17.95 3.76
N ARG A 59 -12.64 18.82 3.52
CA ARG A 59 -12.76 20.28 3.69
C ARG A 59 -13.10 20.98 2.38
N ASN A 60 -12.75 20.38 1.25
CA ASN A 60 -13.03 20.93 -0.07
C ASN A 60 -14.03 20.03 -0.83
N PRO A 61 -15.33 20.42 -0.89
CA PRO A 61 -16.36 19.58 -1.50
C PRO A 61 -16.12 19.32 -2.99
N LEU A 62 -15.44 20.21 -3.72
CA LEU A 62 -15.09 20.00 -5.13
C LEU A 62 -14.03 18.90 -5.29
N ARG A 63 -13.04 18.84 -4.39
CA ARG A 63 -12.03 17.78 -4.41
C ARG A 63 -12.60 16.44 -3.93
N ALA A 64 -13.51 16.46 -2.96
CA ALA A 64 -14.27 15.27 -2.56
C ALA A 64 -15.12 14.72 -3.71
N ALA A 65 -15.84 15.58 -4.44
CA ALA A 65 -16.63 15.17 -5.61
C ALA A 65 -15.75 14.58 -6.71
N ARG A 66 -14.57 15.15 -6.96
CA ARG A 66 -13.60 14.61 -7.94
C ARG A 66 -13.06 13.24 -7.51
N ALA A 67 -12.75 13.05 -6.23
CA ALA A 67 -12.32 11.75 -5.70
C ALA A 67 -13.44 10.70 -5.80
N ALA A 68 -14.70 11.09 -5.56
CA ALA A 68 -15.84 10.20 -5.75
C ALA A 68 -16.06 9.83 -7.23
N ALA A 69 -15.85 10.76 -8.16
CA ALA A 69 -15.95 10.49 -9.59
C ALA A 69 -14.86 9.53 -10.09
N LEU A 70 -13.62 9.66 -9.57
CA LEU A 70 -12.52 8.74 -9.89
C LEU A 70 -12.75 7.32 -9.33
N ALA A 71 -13.51 7.17 -8.24
CA ALA A 71 -13.84 5.87 -7.66
C ALA A 71 -15.04 5.17 -8.34
N ALA A 72 -15.77 5.87 -9.20
CA ALA A 72 -16.99 5.39 -9.86
C ALA A 72 -16.79 5.03 -11.35
N GLY A 73 -15.59 5.21 -11.88
CA GLY A 73 -15.19 4.79 -13.25
C GLY A 73 -14.16 3.68 -13.19
#